data_AF-A0A2K4KUD9-F1
#
_entry.id   AF-A0A2K4KUD9-F1
#
_cell.length_a   1.000
_cell.length_b   1.000
_cell.length_c   1.000
_cell.angle_alpha   90.00
_cell.angle_beta   90.00
_cell.angle_gamma   90.00
#
_symmetry.space_group_name_H-M   'P 1'
#
loop_
_entity.id
_entity.type
_entity.pdbx_description
1 polymer ?
#
loop_
_entity_poly.entity_id
_entity_poly.type
_entity_poly.pdbx_seq_one_letter_code
_entity_poly.pdbx_strand_id
1 'polypeptide(L)'
;MSYFNRRGIFLQKLGPTVVDPDEVLVSMQFALKEPAQDEEGAITEKLLDSTIFIASSTDGGQSFSIGNAKDVDGDGDIDNDDRARLLALAKAYANIVRP
;
A
#
# COMPACT_ATOMS: atom_id res chain seq x y z
N MET A 1 -14.25 23.67 -5.64
CA MET A 1 -12.80 23.41 -5.75
C MET A 1 -12.61 21.92 -5.54
N SER A 2 -12.13 21.18 -6.54
CA SER A 2 -11.73 19.78 -6.35
C SER A 2 -10.47 19.76 -5.52
N TYR A 3 -10.56 19.30 -4.28
CA TYR A 3 -9.38 18.97 -3.49
C TYR A 3 -8.72 17.77 -4.16
N PHE A 4 -7.44 17.87 -4.52
CA PHE A 4 -6.65 16.70 -4.87
C PHE A 4 -6.77 15.69 -3.72
N ASN A 5 -6.91 14.41 -4.06
CA ASN A 5 -7.02 13.33 -3.09
C ASN A 5 -5.91 13.47 -2.04
N ARG A 6 -6.29 13.85 -0.81
CA ARG A 6 -5.40 13.93 0.35
C ARG A 6 -4.85 12.57 0.76
N ARG A 7 -5.34 11.48 0.16
CA ARG A 7 -4.88 10.12 0.41
C ARG A 7 -3.64 9.83 -0.43
N GLY A 8 -2.50 9.71 0.23
CA GLY A 8 -1.26 9.21 -0.37
C GLY A 8 -1.18 7.68 -0.24
N ILE A 9 -0.70 7.01 -1.27
CA ILE A 9 -0.38 5.58 -1.26
C ILE A 9 1.12 5.45 -1.49
N PHE A 10 1.83 4.87 -0.52
CA PHE A 10 3.24 4.55 -0.63
C PHE A 10 3.39 3.05 -0.83
N LEU A 11 4.00 2.66 -1.95
CA LEU A 11 4.21 1.26 -2.30
C LEU A 11 5.72 1.02 -2.33
N GLN A 12 6.16 0.00 -1.60
CA GLN A 12 7.56 -0.41 -1.57
C GLN A 12 7.64 -1.91 -1.81
N LYS A 13 8.35 -2.29 -2.86
CA LYS A 13 8.66 -3.69 -3.16
C LYS A 13 9.98 -4.06 -2.50
N LEU A 14 9.98 -5.10 -1.70
CA LEU A 14 11.18 -5.83 -1.32
C LEU A 14 11.36 -6.99 -2.29
N GLY A 15 12.50 -6.98 -3.00
CA GLY A 15 12.89 -8.09 -3.86
C GLY A 15 13.34 -9.32 -3.06
N PRO A 16 13.56 -10.44 -3.74
CA PRO A 16 13.93 -11.70 -3.12
C PRO A 16 15.16 -11.58 -2.24
N THR A 17 15.07 -12.20 -1.07
CA THR A 17 16.16 -12.23 -0.10
C THR A 17 17.07 -13.42 -0.40
N VAL A 18 18.30 -13.41 0.11
CA VAL A 18 19.27 -14.50 -0.12
C VAL A 18 18.78 -15.84 0.45
N VAL A 19 17.85 -15.79 1.41
CA VAL A 19 17.26 -16.96 2.08
C VAL A 19 16.06 -17.53 1.30
N ASP A 20 15.25 -16.67 0.66
CA ASP A 20 14.11 -17.09 -0.16
C ASP A 20 14.10 -16.35 -1.51
N PRO A 21 14.63 -16.99 -2.59
CA PRO A 21 14.76 -16.38 -3.90
C PRO A 21 13.42 -16.16 -4.63
N ASP A 22 12.34 -16.80 -4.17
CA ASP A 22 11.00 -16.67 -4.72
C ASP A 22 10.09 -15.77 -3.87
N GLU A 23 10.59 -15.27 -2.73
CA GLU A 23 9.83 -14.38 -1.87
C GLU A 23 9.79 -12.95 -2.44
N VAL A 24 8.59 -12.40 -2.59
CA VAL A 24 8.37 -11.01 -2.96
C VAL A 24 7.45 -10.38 -1.94
N LEU A 25 7.94 -9.33 -1.28
CA LEU A 25 7.15 -8.57 -0.31
C LEU A 25 6.76 -7.22 -0.92
N VAL A 26 5.50 -6.84 -0.80
CA VAL A 26 5.01 -5.52 -1.18
C VAL A 26 4.40 -4.87 0.06
N SER A 27 5.09 -3.85 0.57
CA SER A 27 4.57 -2.98 1.62
C SER A 27 3.75 -1.86 0.98
N MET A 28 2.52 -1.70 1.47
CA MET A 28 1.56 -0.72 0.99
C MET A 28 1.08 0.12 2.17
N GLN A 29 1.50 1.37 2.22
CA GLN A 29 1.10 2.32 3.25
C GLN A 29 0.08 3.29 2.67
N PHE A 30 -1.14 3.25 3.21
CA PHE A 30 -2.21 4.18 2.89
C PHE A 30 -2.27 5.22 4.00
N ALA A 31 -2.15 6.50 3.63
CA ALA A 31 -2.18 7.56 4.62
C ALA A 31 -2.99 8.75 4.15
N LEU A 32 -3.84 9.28 5.04
CA LEU A 32 -4.45 10.59 4.86
C LEU A 32 -3.41 11.67 5.20
N LYS A 33 -3.00 12.44 4.19
CA LYS A 33 -2.12 13.59 4.32
C LYS A 33 -2.94 14.84 4.55
N GLU A 34 -2.70 15.53 5.66
CA GLU A 34 -3.21 16.87 5.89
C GLU A 34 -2.08 17.86 5.99
N PRO A 35 -2.23 19.06 5.39
CA PRO A 35 -1.27 20.13 5.58
C PRO A 35 -1.29 20.52 7.07
N ALA A 36 -0.15 20.37 7.72
CA ALA A 36 0.09 20.80 9.09
C ALA A 36 1.23 21.80 9.11
N GLN A 37 1.11 22.81 9.95
CA GLN A 37 2.18 23.76 10.17
C GLN A 37 3.15 23.15 11.19
N ASP A 38 4.44 23.07 10.85
CA ASP A 38 5.47 22.70 11.81
C ASP A 38 5.80 23.87 12.75
N GLU A 39 6.63 23.62 13.77
CA GLU A 39 7.03 24.63 14.76
C GLU A 39 7.87 25.76 14.14
N GLU A 40 8.40 25.54 12.93
CA GLU A 40 9.21 26.48 12.16
C GLU A 40 8.39 27.29 11.14
N GLY A 41 7.08 27.02 11.05
CA GLY A 41 6.13 27.72 10.20
C GLY A 41 6.08 27.23 8.75
N ALA A 42 6.74 26.12 8.42
CA ALA A 42 6.60 25.48 7.12
C ALA A 42 5.34 24.59 7.07
N ILE A 43 4.71 24.58 5.89
CA ILE A 43 3.55 23.72 5.64
C ILE A 43 4.10 22.33 5.29
N THR A 44 3.98 21.41 6.24
CA THR A 44 4.39 20.01 6.10
C THR A 44 3.17 19.10 5.92
N GLU A 45 3.39 17.89 5.42
CA GLU A 45 2.32 16.89 5.29
C GLU A 45 2.29 16.00 6.54
N LYS A 46 1.24 16.10 7.36
CA LYS A 46 1.02 15.20 8.49
C LYS A 46 0.19 13.99 8.06
N LEU A 47 0.63 12.79 8.43
CA LEU A 47 -0.11 11.55 8.20
C LEU A 47 -1.10 11.34 9.36
N LEU A 48 -2.39 11.56 9.11
CA LEU A 48 -3.43 11.51 10.15
C LEU A 48 -3.91 10.08 10.45
N ASP A 49 -4.18 9.32 9.40
CA ASP A 49 -4.61 7.93 9.46
C ASP A 49 -3.69 7.14 8.55
N SER A 50 -2.58 6.61 9.11
CA SER A 50 -1.66 5.76 8.36
C SER A 50 -1.93 4.29 8.68
N THR A 51 -2.11 3.49 7.64
CA THR A 51 -2.27 2.05 7.77
C THR A 51 -1.29 1.37 6.82
N ILE A 52 -0.58 0.37 7.32
CA ILE A 52 0.43 -0.37 6.56
C ILE A 52 -0.10 -1.78 6.33
N PHE A 53 -0.05 -2.21 5.08
CA PHE A 53 -0.36 -3.57 4.66
C PHE A 53 0.88 -4.19 4.04
N ILE A 54 1.10 -5.46 4.37
CA ILE A 54 2.20 -6.22 3.80
C ILE A 54 1.57 -7.38 3.04
N ALA A 55 1.81 -7.38 1.74
CA ALA A 55 1.49 -8.50 0.87
C ALA A 55 2.77 -9.33 0.69
N SER A 56 2.70 -10.62 0.98
CA SER A 56 3.79 -11.55 0.70
C SER A 56 3.42 -12.48 -0.45
N SER A 57 4.39 -12.79 -1.29
CA SER A 57 4.30 -13.76 -2.36
C SER A 57 5.47 -14.71 -2.20
N THR A 58 5.22 -16.01 -2.37
CA THR A 58 6.24 -17.07 -2.30
C THR A 58 6.39 -17.78 -3.64
N ASP A 59 5.84 -17.21 -4.72
CA ASP A 59 5.81 -17.77 -6.07
C ASP A 59 6.42 -16.80 -7.11
N GLY A 60 7.38 -15.99 -6.66
CA GLY A 60 8.11 -15.04 -7.51
C GLY A 60 7.30 -13.81 -7.93
N GLY A 61 6.24 -13.47 -7.17
CA GLY A 61 5.34 -12.35 -7.43
C GLY A 61 4.12 -12.68 -8.29
N GLN A 62 3.75 -13.96 -8.44
CA GLN A 62 2.58 -14.36 -9.25
C GLN A 62 1.27 -14.29 -8.47
N SER A 63 1.31 -14.68 -7.19
CA SER A 63 0.21 -14.68 -6.23
C SER A 63 0.68 -14.00 -4.95
N PHE A 64 -0.11 -13.05 -4.48
CA PHE A 64 0.13 -12.36 -3.22
C PHE A 64 -0.87 -12.87 -2.18
N SER A 65 -0.47 -12.81 -0.91
CA SER A 65 -1.30 -13.09 0.25
C SER A 65 -1.18 -11.90 1.22
N ILE A 66 -2.32 -11.45 1.74
CA ILE A 66 -2.41 -10.34 2.70
C ILE A 66 -3.14 -10.85 3.94
N GLY A 67 -2.48 -10.76 5.10
CA GLY A 67 -3.05 -11.21 6.37
C GLY A 67 -4.06 -10.24 6.97
N ASN A 68 -3.94 -8.93 6.68
CA ASN A 68 -4.80 -7.88 7.22
C ASN A 68 -5.39 -7.06 6.06
N ALA A 69 -6.71 -7.00 5.95
CA ALA A 69 -7.40 -6.20 4.94
C ALA A 69 -8.05 -4.97 5.59
N LYS A 70 -8.25 -3.92 4.81
CA LYS A 70 -9.04 -2.74 5.15
C LYS A 70 -9.96 -2.48 3.97
N ASP A 71 -11.10 -1.88 4.27
CA ASP A 71 -12.00 -1.32 3.27
C ASP A 71 -11.19 -0.39 2.35
N VAL A 72 -10.97 -0.84 1.12
CA VAL A 72 -10.25 -0.10 0.08
C VAL A 72 -11.17 0.40 -1.01
N ASP A 73 -12.38 -0.13 -1.13
CA ASP A 73 -13.34 0.29 -2.13
C ASP A 73 -14.38 1.31 -1.64
N GLY A 74 -14.43 1.52 -0.33
CA GLY A 74 -15.20 2.55 0.35
C GLY A 74 -16.65 2.17 0.59
N ASP A 75 -16.97 0.88 0.62
CA ASP A 75 -18.33 0.38 0.88
C ASP A 75 -18.68 0.28 2.39
N GLY A 76 -17.67 0.32 3.26
CA GLY A 76 -17.81 0.33 4.71
C GLY A 76 -17.73 -1.05 5.35
N ASP A 77 -17.49 -2.12 4.59
CA ASP A 77 -17.17 -3.44 5.10
C ASP A 77 -15.78 -3.93 4.65
N ILE A 78 -15.34 -5.07 5.21
CA ILE A 78 -14.06 -5.68 4.83
C ILE A 78 -14.41 -7.05 4.30
N ASP A 79 -14.44 -7.17 2.98
CA ASP A 79 -14.88 -8.37 2.32
C ASP A 79 -13.77 -9.01 1.46
N ASN A 80 -14.16 -9.96 0.61
CA ASN A 80 -13.23 -10.64 -0.27
C ASN A 80 -12.88 -9.79 -1.52
N ASP A 81 -13.73 -8.85 -1.91
CA ASP A 81 -13.49 -7.91 -2.99
C ASP A 81 -12.42 -6.89 -2.60
N ASP A 82 -12.41 -6.39 -1.35
CA ASP A 82 -11.33 -5.56 -0.82
C ASP A 82 -9.96 -6.25 -0.93
N ARG A 83 -9.92 -7.51 -0.49
CA ARG A 83 -8.72 -8.35 -0.58
C ARG A 83 -8.30 -8.52 -2.03
N ALA A 84 -9.24 -8.80 -2.93
CA ALA A 84 -8.96 -8.96 -4.35
C ALA A 84 -8.36 -7.68 -4.96
N ARG A 85 -8.86 -6.50 -4.58
CA ARG A 85 -8.32 -5.22 -5.04
C ARG A 85 -6.92 -4.95 -4.51
N LEU A 86 -6.67 -5.19 -3.23
CA LEU A 86 -5.33 -5.06 -2.64
C LEU A 86 -4.32 -6.00 -3.30
N LEU A 87 -4.73 -7.24 -3.58
CA LEU A 87 -3.91 -8.22 -4.29
C LEU A 87 -3.65 -7.80 -5.73
N ALA A 88 -4.67 -7.30 -6.44
CA ALA A 88 -4.52 -6.79 -7.80
C ALA A 88 -3.57 -5.58 -7.84
N LEU A 89 -3.63 -4.71 -6.83
CA LEU A 89 -2.75 -3.55 -6.71
C LEU A 89 -1.30 -3.97 -6.43
N ALA A 90 -1.08 -4.89 -5.49
CA ALA A 90 0.23 -5.45 -5.20
C ALA A 90 0.84 -6.13 -6.44
N LYS A 91 0.04 -6.92 -7.17
CA LYS A 91 0.45 -7.58 -8.41
C LYS A 91 0.77 -6.60 -9.53
N ALA A 92 -0.08 -5.61 -9.74
CA ALA A 92 0.17 -4.56 -10.73
C ALA A 92 1.46 -3.80 -10.41
N TYR A 93 1.67 -3.43 -9.15
CA TYR A 93 2.89 -2.75 -8.72
C TYR A 93 4.14 -3.62 -8.86
N ALA A 94 4.05 -4.90 -8.45
CA ALA A 94 5.16 -5.84 -8.59
C ALA A 94 5.59 -6.06 -10.05
N ASN A 95 4.62 -6.05 -10.98
CA ASN A 95 4.83 -6.07 -12.43
C ASN A 95 5.40 -4.76 -12.98
N ILE A 96 4.90 -3.60 -12.55
CA ILE A 96 5.43 -2.29 -12.99
C ILE A 96 6.91 -2.14 -12.62
N VAL A 97 7.31 -2.65 -11.46
CA VAL A 97 8.70 -2.59 -10.97
C VAL A 97 9.59 -3.67 -11.61
N ARG A 98 9.04 -4.59 -12.41
CA ARG A 98 9.80 -5.55 -13.25
C ARG A 98 9.73 -5.11 -14.73
N PRO A 99 10.69 -4.30 -15.23
CA PRO A 99 10.88 -4.15 -16.67
C PRO A 99 11.44 -5.41 -17.32
#